data_AF-A0A959KJ12-F1
#
_entry.id   AF-A0A959KJ12-F1
#
_cell.length_a   1.000
_cell.length_b   1.000
_cell.length_c   1.000
_cell.angle_alpha   90.00
_cell.angle_beta   90.00
_cell.angle_gamma   90.00
#
_symmetry.space_group_name_H-M   'P 1'
#
loop_
_entity.id
_entity.type
_entity.pdbx_description
1 polymer ?
#
loop_
_entity_poly.entity_id
_entity_poly.type
_entity_poly.pdbx_seq_one_letter_code
_entity_poly.pdbx_strand_id
1 'polypeptide(L)'
;MFFFFAAICLAPGQPPAPDHDAIYRAEIIYRSKKDLETAIPWYRTAFDGPFTDVSKIFQALDCATQTGDTLAAVQFMEKGLELGLTPEDYRRNWSRIGNSMPLESVATKCDSLTPLRTYRQQLNPELIAQLQRMSDRDQEFRSEEPENWELQRQNDSL
;
A
#
# COMPACT_ATOMS: atom_id res chain seq x y z
N MET A 1 14.12 -5.71 27.61
CA MET A 1 12.90 -5.12 27.04
C MET A 1 13.25 -3.69 26.63
N PHE A 2 13.68 -3.50 25.39
CA PHE A 2 14.15 -2.20 24.87
C PHE A 2 13.05 -1.58 24.02
N PHE A 3 12.43 -0.51 24.50
CA PHE A 3 11.60 0.37 23.69
C PHE A 3 12.50 1.46 23.12
N PHE A 4 12.88 1.32 21.86
CA PHE A 4 13.44 2.43 21.09
C PHE A 4 12.28 3.32 20.63
N PHE A 5 11.95 4.34 21.43
CA PHE A 5 11.24 5.52 20.94
C PHE A 5 12.24 6.33 20.10
N ALA A 6 12.27 6.09 18.80
CA ALA A 6 12.93 7.02 17.88
C ALA A 6 12.06 8.26 17.77
N ALA A 7 12.31 9.23 18.65
CA ALA A 7 11.87 10.60 18.47
C ALA A 7 12.50 11.12 17.17
N ILE A 8 11.72 11.16 16.10
CA ILE A 8 12.08 11.86 14.87
C ILE A 8 12.11 13.34 15.23
N CYS A 9 13.32 13.87 15.41
CA CYS A 9 13.57 15.28 15.62
C CYS A 9 13.07 16.08 14.40
N LEU A 10 11.89 16.67 14.51
CA LEU A 10 11.45 17.73 13.59
C LEU A 10 12.35 18.95 13.82
N ALA A 11 13.13 19.32 12.80
CA ALA A 11 13.78 20.62 12.77
C ALA A 11 12.69 21.73 12.72
N PRO A 12 12.74 22.76 13.59
CA PRO A 12 11.76 23.83 13.58
C PRO A 12 12.01 24.72 12.37
N GLY A 13 11.12 24.68 11.38
CA GLY A 13 11.14 25.64 10.26
C GLY A 13 11.05 25.07 8.86
N GLN A 14 11.01 23.75 8.67
CA GLN A 14 10.54 23.19 7.39
C GLN A 14 9.01 23.18 7.40
N PRO A 15 8.32 23.79 6.42
CA PRO A 15 6.90 23.52 6.24
C PRO A 15 6.76 22.00 6.05
N PRO A 16 5.78 21.34 6.70
CA PRO A 16 5.48 19.97 6.33
C PRO A 16 5.30 19.95 4.82
N ALA A 17 5.92 18.98 4.13
CA ALA A 17 5.68 18.82 2.70
C ALA A 17 4.17 18.90 2.48
N PRO A 18 3.68 19.64 1.47
CA PRO A 18 2.28 20.01 1.33
C PRO A 18 1.30 18.84 1.47
N ASP A 19 1.77 17.62 1.17
CA ASP A 19 1.02 16.36 1.25
C ASP A 19 0.81 15.85 2.69
N HIS A 20 1.77 16.10 3.61
CA HIS A 20 1.64 15.69 5.01
C HIS A 20 0.66 16.57 5.80
N ASP A 21 0.55 17.86 5.47
CA ASP A 21 -0.45 18.75 6.08
C ASP A 21 -1.88 18.32 5.69
N ALA A 22 -2.07 17.93 4.43
CA ALA A 22 -3.36 17.42 3.94
C ALA A 22 -3.80 16.15 4.69
N ILE A 23 -2.91 15.17 4.86
CA ILE A 23 -3.21 13.96 5.65
C ILE A 23 -3.49 14.29 7.11
N TYR A 24 -2.71 15.18 7.70
CA TYR A 24 -2.91 15.55 9.10
C TYR A 24 -4.29 16.19 9.32
N ARG A 25 -4.72 17.09 8.43
CA ARG A 25 -6.07 17.68 8.46
C ARG A 25 -7.15 16.63 8.25
N ALA A 26 -6.98 15.74 7.28
CA ALA A 26 -7.91 14.65 7.03
C ALA A 26 -8.09 13.77 8.27
N GLU A 27 -6.99 13.43 8.96
CA GLU A 27 -6.99 12.58 10.14
C GLU A 27 -7.65 13.24 11.35
N ILE A 28 -7.44 14.54 11.56
CA ILE A 28 -8.16 15.29 12.62
C ILE A 28 -9.66 15.18 12.41
N ILE A 29 -10.11 15.42 11.18
CA ILE A 29 -11.53 15.37 10.82
C ILE A 29 -12.05 13.94 11.00
N TYR A 30 -11.34 12.95 10.48
CA TYR A 30 -11.69 11.53 10.60
C TYR A 30 -11.85 11.08 12.06
N ARG A 31 -10.88 11.41 12.92
CA ARG A 31 -10.92 11.09 14.35
C ARG A 31 -12.08 11.76 15.07
N SER A 32 -12.47 12.96 14.63
CA SER A 32 -13.60 13.68 15.20
C SER A 32 -14.95 13.03 14.85
N LYS A 33 -15.02 12.22 13.78
CA LYS A 33 -16.22 11.55 13.23
C LYS A 33 -17.42 12.46 12.94
N LYS A 34 -17.24 13.79 12.99
CA LYS A 34 -18.35 14.73 12.84
C LYS A 34 -18.68 15.04 11.39
N ASP A 35 -17.69 15.04 10.53
CA ASP A 35 -17.82 15.50 9.15
C ASP A 35 -16.89 14.71 8.23
N LEU A 36 -17.29 13.48 7.89
CA LEU A 36 -16.48 12.62 7.04
C LEU A 36 -16.44 13.10 5.58
N GLU A 37 -17.45 13.86 5.15
CA GLU A 37 -17.50 14.44 3.80
C GLU A 37 -16.37 15.42 3.56
N THR A 38 -16.05 16.27 4.56
CA THR A 38 -14.93 17.21 4.45
C THR A 38 -13.56 16.54 4.52
N ALA A 39 -13.44 15.30 5.04
CA ALA A 39 -12.16 14.58 5.07
C ALA A 39 -11.74 14.05 3.68
N ILE A 40 -12.70 13.69 2.82
CA ILE A 40 -12.47 13.11 1.49
C ILE A 40 -11.60 14.00 0.58
N PRO A 41 -11.88 15.30 0.39
CA PRO A 41 -11.04 16.15 -0.47
C PRO A 41 -9.61 16.25 0.05
N TRP A 42 -9.40 16.29 1.37
CA TRP A 42 -8.06 16.32 1.95
C TRP A 42 -7.28 15.02 1.68
N TYR A 43 -7.94 13.86 1.78
CA TYR A 43 -7.33 12.59 1.40
C TYR A 43 -6.99 12.55 -0.11
N ARG A 44 -7.88 13.04 -0.99
CA ARG A 44 -7.58 13.14 -2.43
C ARG A 44 -6.33 13.96 -2.69
N THR A 45 -6.25 15.17 -2.14
CA THR A 45 -5.09 16.05 -2.30
C THR A 45 -3.80 15.40 -1.81
N ALA A 46 -3.86 14.65 -0.71
CA ALA A 46 -2.69 13.95 -0.20
C ALA A 46 -2.20 12.82 -1.12
N PHE A 47 -3.13 12.02 -1.66
CA PHE A 47 -2.80 10.86 -2.51
C PHE A 47 -2.47 11.23 -3.96
N ASP A 48 -2.85 12.43 -4.40
CA ASP A 48 -2.37 13.01 -5.66
C ASP A 48 -0.86 13.33 -5.59
N GLY A 49 -0.33 13.55 -4.38
CA GLY A 49 1.09 13.73 -4.11
C GLY A 49 1.90 12.42 -4.00
N PRO A 50 3.20 12.50 -3.68
CA PRO A 50 4.10 11.37 -3.42
C PRO A 50 3.79 10.61 -2.12
N PHE A 51 2.61 10.75 -1.54
CA PHE A 51 2.26 10.11 -0.27
C PHE A 51 1.99 8.62 -0.47
N THR A 52 2.71 7.77 0.26
CA THR A 52 2.73 6.31 0.06
C THR A 52 2.22 5.50 1.25
N ASP A 53 1.71 6.14 2.32
CA ASP A 53 1.24 5.40 3.49
C ASP A 53 -0.09 4.69 3.23
N VAL A 54 0.01 3.37 3.05
CA VAL A 54 -1.09 2.45 2.81
C VAL A 54 -2.10 2.43 3.95
N SER A 55 -1.69 2.70 5.20
CA SER A 55 -2.60 2.67 6.35
C SER A 55 -3.71 3.71 6.26
N LYS A 56 -3.43 4.84 5.59
CA LYS A 56 -4.36 5.95 5.41
C LYS A 56 -5.38 5.67 4.30
N ILE A 57 -5.10 4.75 3.38
CA ILE A 57 -6.04 4.34 2.33
C ILE A 57 -7.31 3.76 2.94
N PHE A 58 -7.19 2.89 3.96
CA PHE A 58 -8.35 2.30 4.61
C PHE A 58 -9.19 3.32 5.39
N GLN A 59 -8.56 4.36 5.96
CA GLN A 59 -9.28 5.47 6.62
C GLN A 59 -10.05 6.31 5.59
N ALA A 60 -9.42 6.63 4.46
CA ALA A 60 -10.06 7.35 3.37
C ALA A 60 -11.23 6.56 2.74
N LEU A 61 -11.06 5.24 2.60
CA LEU A 61 -12.13 4.32 2.18
C LEU A 61 -13.29 4.28 3.20
N ASP A 62 -13.00 4.28 4.49
CA ASP A 62 -14.03 4.31 5.54
C ASP A 62 -14.86 5.59 5.44
N CYS A 63 -14.21 6.75 5.25
CA CYS A 63 -14.91 8.01 4.98
C CYS A 63 -15.81 7.91 3.72
N ALA A 64 -15.25 7.46 2.60
CA ALA A 64 -15.96 7.41 1.32
C ALA A 64 -17.15 6.44 1.34
N THR A 65 -16.99 5.28 1.97
CA THR A 65 -18.07 4.29 2.07
C THR A 65 -19.17 4.74 3.03
N GLN A 66 -18.84 5.37 4.16
CA GLN A 66 -19.84 5.89 5.09
C GLN A 66 -20.65 7.06 4.52
N THR A 67 -20.02 7.90 3.71
CA THR A 67 -20.67 9.03 3.02
C THR A 67 -21.37 8.64 1.72
N GLY A 68 -21.15 7.40 1.24
CA GLY A 68 -21.72 6.93 -0.03
C GLY A 68 -21.03 7.49 -1.28
N ASP A 69 -19.90 8.19 -1.16
CA ASP A 69 -19.12 8.66 -2.30
C ASP A 69 -18.40 7.48 -2.98
N THR A 70 -19.11 6.88 -3.94
CA THR A 70 -18.59 5.74 -4.71
C THR A 70 -17.39 6.12 -5.55
N LEU A 71 -17.31 7.37 -6.03
CA LEU A 71 -16.20 7.82 -6.86
C LEU A 71 -14.92 7.92 -6.02
N ALA A 72 -15.00 8.53 -4.84
CA ALA A 72 -13.88 8.56 -3.90
C ALA A 72 -13.45 7.14 -3.50
N ALA A 73 -14.41 6.25 -3.22
CA ALA A 73 -14.10 4.88 -2.82
C ALA A 73 -13.32 4.13 -3.92
N VAL A 74 -13.71 4.28 -5.19
CA VAL A 74 -12.97 3.70 -6.33
C VAL A 74 -11.57 4.30 -6.43
N GLN A 75 -11.44 5.62 -6.37
CA GLN A 75 -10.13 6.29 -6.46
C GLN A 75 -9.16 5.84 -5.36
N PHE A 76 -9.62 5.75 -4.11
CA PHE A 76 -8.78 5.28 -3.01
C PHE A 76 -8.42 3.79 -3.13
N MET A 77 -9.33 2.98 -3.67
CA MET A 77 -9.06 1.57 -3.94
C MET A 77 -8.00 1.42 -5.05
N GLU A 78 -8.10 2.18 -6.13
CA GLU A 78 -7.10 2.21 -7.20
C GLU A 78 -5.74 2.66 -6.68
N LYS A 79 -5.70 3.74 -5.91
CA LYS A 79 -4.46 4.22 -5.30
C LYS A 79 -3.82 3.17 -4.39
N GLY A 80 -4.63 2.48 -3.59
CA GLY A 80 -4.11 1.41 -2.74
C GLY A 80 -3.54 0.24 -3.55
N LEU A 81 -4.13 -0.11 -4.70
CA LEU A 81 -3.56 -1.11 -5.61
C LEU A 81 -2.21 -0.65 -6.18
N GLU A 82 -2.08 0.62 -6.54
CA GLU A 82 -0.79 1.21 -6.97
C GLU A 82 0.28 1.14 -5.88
N LEU A 83 -0.11 1.31 -4.62
CA LEU A 83 0.77 1.21 -3.46
C LEU A 83 1.02 -0.24 -3.00
N GLY A 84 0.50 -1.24 -3.74
CA GLY A 84 0.77 -2.66 -3.51
C GLY A 84 -0.25 -3.38 -2.62
N LEU A 85 -1.40 -2.77 -2.31
CA LEU A 85 -2.50 -3.53 -1.70
C LEU A 85 -3.02 -4.58 -2.67
N THR A 86 -3.40 -5.72 -2.13
CA THR A 86 -4.00 -6.80 -2.90
C THR A 86 -5.52 -6.81 -2.76
N PRO A 87 -6.26 -7.44 -3.70
CA PRO A 87 -7.69 -7.67 -3.54
C PRO A 87 -8.05 -8.41 -2.24
N GLU A 88 -7.14 -9.24 -1.72
CA GLU A 88 -7.34 -9.96 -0.45
C GLU A 88 -7.28 -9.03 0.75
N ASP A 89 -6.39 -8.03 0.73
CA ASP A 89 -6.30 -7.02 1.80
C ASP A 89 -7.60 -6.23 1.91
N TYR A 90 -8.22 -5.88 0.77
CA TYR A 90 -9.53 -5.25 0.75
C TYR A 90 -10.59 -6.17 1.33
N ARG A 91 -10.71 -7.42 0.87
CA ARG A 91 -11.71 -8.37 1.41
C ARG A 91 -11.58 -8.55 2.92
N ARG A 92 -10.35 -8.70 3.43
CA ARG A 92 -10.08 -8.89 4.85
C ARG A 92 -10.50 -7.68 5.69
N ASN A 93 -10.25 -6.47 5.19
CA ASN A 93 -10.51 -5.24 5.92
C ASN A 93 -11.90 -4.64 5.64
N TRP A 94 -12.60 -5.06 4.58
CA TRP A 94 -13.86 -4.43 4.17
C TRP A 94 -14.94 -4.49 5.24
N SER A 95 -15.02 -5.62 5.96
CA SER A 95 -15.92 -5.81 7.11
C SER A 95 -15.75 -4.76 8.22
N ARG A 96 -14.60 -4.07 8.27
CA ARG A 96 -14.29 -3.02 9.24
C ARG A 96 -14.49 -1.60 8.70
N ILE A 97 -14.51 -1.45 7.39
CA ILE A 97 -14.48 -0.16 6.67
C ILE A 97 -15.87 0.26 6.23
N GLY A 98 -16.74 -0.67 5.84
CA GLY A 98 -17.98 -0.27 5.19
C GLY A 98 -19.14 -1.21 5.48
N ASN A 99 -20.12 -0.72 6.24
CA ASN A 99 -21.45 -1.33 6.29
C ASN A 99 -22.41 -0.73 5.25
N SER A 100 -22.06 0.42 4.66
CA SER A 100 -22.95 1.19 3.78
C SER A 100 -22.79 0.89 2.30
N MET A 101 -21.66 0.30 1.88
CA MET A 101 -21.38 -0.02 0.47
C MET A 101 -20.77 -1.42 0.33
N PRO A 102 -21.36 -2.31 -0.49
CA PRO A 102 -20.77 -3.63 -0.72
C PRO A 102 -19.49 -3.52 -1.55
N LEU A 103 -18.45 -4.26 -1.16
CA LEU A 103 -17.14 -4.28 -1.84
C LEU A 103 -17.30 -4.50 -3.34
N GLU A 104 -18.19 -5.41 -3.70
CA GLU A 104 -18.36 -5.86 -5.09
C GLU A 104 -18.88 -4.73 -5.98
N SER A 105 -19.65 -3.77 -5.42
CA SER A 105 -20.11 -2.60 -6.15
C SER A 105 -18.98 -1.58 -6.41
N VAL A 106 -17.94 -1.56 -5.57
CA VAL A 106 -16.77 -0.69 -5.76
C VAL A 106 -15.76 -1.38 -6.67
N ALA A 107 -15.49 -2.66 -6.41
CA ALA A 107 -14.53 -3.47 -7.14
C ALA A 107 -14.87 -3.59 -8.63
N THR A 108 -16.16 -3.71 -8.98
CA THR A 108 -16.61 -3.75 -10.39
C THR A 108 -16.32 -2.46 -11.17
N LYS A 109 -16.16 -1.33 -10.47
CA LYS A 109 -15.87 -0.02 -11.06
C LYS A 109 -14.38 0.35 -11.03
N CYS A 110 -13.57 -0.41 -10.31
CA CYS A 110 -12.14 -0.19 -10.16
C CYS A 110 -11.38 -0.75 -11.38
N ASP A 111 -10.56 0.08 -12.04
CA ASP A 111 -9.68 -0.39 -13.11
C ASP A 111 -8.43 -1.06 -12.52
N SER A 112 -8.56 -2.33 -12.18
CA SER A 112 -7.44 -3.15 -11.69
C SER A 112 -6.39 -3.48 -12.75
N LEU A 113 -6.69 -3.29 -14.05
CA LEU A 113 -5.76 -3.65 -15.13
C LEU A 113 -4.65 -2.62 -15.31
N THR A 114 -4.94 -1.35 -15.06
CA THR A 114 -3.96 -0.26 -15.21
C THR A 114 -2.83 -0.35 -14.18
N PRO A 115 -3.08 -0.48 -12.86
CA PRO A 115 -2.02 -0.66 -11.86
C PRO A 115 -1.17 -1.90 -12.13
N LEU A 116 -1.78 -3.02 -12.53
CA LEU A 116 -1.07 -4.26 -12.89
C LEU A 116 -0.14 -4.08 -14.10
N ARG A 117 -0.56 -3.33 -15.12
CA ARG A 117 0.28 -3.01 -16.29
C ARG A 117 1.46 -2.12 -15.89
N THR A 118 1.21 -1.08 -15.10
CA THR A 118 2.26 -0.18 -14.60
C THR A 118 3.28 -0.96 -13.78
N TYR A 119 2.82 -1.80 -12.85
CA TYR A 119 3.69 -2.68 -12.05
C TYR A 119 4.53 -3.58 -12.96
N ARG A 120 3.90 -4.23 -13.95
CA ARG A 120 4.60 -5.11 -14.90
C ARG A 120 5.66 -4.37 -15.74
N GLN A 121 5.42 -3.12 -16.09
CA GLN A 121 6.38 -2.29 -16.84
C GLN A 121 7.55 -1.82 -15.98
N GLN A 122 7.32 -1.63 -14.67
CA GLN A 122 8.36 -1.22 -13.71
C GLN A 122 9.24 -2.38 -13.24
N LEU A 123 8.79 -3.62 -13.40
CA LEU A 123 9.59 -4.81 -13.07
C LEU A 123 10.83 -4.90 -13.97
N ASN A 124 12.02 -4.94 -13.36
CA ASN A 124 13.27 -5.14 -14.08
C ASN A 124 13.37 -6.61 -14.54
N PRO A 125 13.33 -6.89 -15.87
CA PRO A 125 13.38 -8.26 -16.38
C PRO A 125 14.70 -8.96 -16.08
N GLU A 126 15.81 -8.22 -15.94
CA GLU A 126 17.12 -8.78 -15.60
C GLU A 126 17.14 -9.32 -14.18
N LEU A 127 16.56 -8.57 -13.22
CA LEU A 127 16.46 -9.00 -11.83
C LEU A 127 15.56 -10.24 -11.70
N ILE A 128 14.45 -10.28 -12.44
CA ILE A 128 13.57 -11.46 -12.50
C ILE A 128 14.35 -12.67 -13.03
N ALA A 129 15.10 -12.50 -14.12
CA ALA A 129 15.89 -13.58 -14.70
C ALA A 129 17.04 -14.03 -13.78
N GLN A 130 17.59 -13.16 -12.94
CA GLN A 130 18.58 -13.52 -11.93
C GLN A 130 17.96 -14.32 -10.80
N LEU A 131 16.81 -13.89 -10.28
CA LEU A 131 16.06 -14.63 -9.25
C LEU A 131 15.61 -16.01 -9.73
N GLN A 132 15.16 -16.12 -10.98
CA GLN A 132 14.81 -17.41 -11.59
C GLN A 132 16.02 -18.35 -11.62
N ARG A 133 17.17 -17.86 -12.10
CA ARG A 133 18.44 -18.63 -12.11
C ARG A 133 18.93 -19.02 -10.72
N MET A 134 18.66 -18.22 -9.69
CA MET A 134 18.96 -18.58 -8.31
C MET A 134 18.01 -19.66 -7.80
N SER A 135 16.71 -19.53 -8.07
CA SER A 135 15.69 -20.52 -7.69
C SER A 135 15.92 -21.88 -8.33
N ASP A 136 16.22 -21.92 -9.64
CA ASP A 136 16.44 -23.17 -10.37
C ASP A 136 17.68 -23.90 -9.82
N ARG A 137 18.76 -23.14 -9.52
CA ARG A 137 19.95 -23.70 -8.85
C ARG A 137 19.63 -24.22 -7.45
N ASP A 138 18.88 -23.47 -6.63
CA ASP A 138 18.49 -23.91 -5.30
C ASP A 138 17.68 -25.22 -5.35
N GLN A 139 16.80 -25.37 -6.34
CA GLN A 139 16.04 -26.60 -6.56
C GLN A 139 16.92 -27.78 -7.02
N GLU A 140 17.85 -27.56 -7.95
CA GLU A 140 18.84 -28.58 -8.36
C GLU A 140 19.67 -29.04 -7.15
N PHE A 141 20.21 -28.13 -6.35
CA PHE A 141 21.02 -28.48 -5.18
C PHE A 141 20.25 -29.23 -4.10
N ARG A 142 18.98 -28.86 -3.82
CA ARG A 142 18.12 -29.61 -2.87
C ARG A 142 17.80 -31.02 -3.36
N SER A 143 17.83 -31.22 -4.67
CA SER A 143 17.61 -32.54 -5.27
C SER A 143 18.86 -33.41 -5.25
N GLU A 144 20.06 -32.82 -5.07
CA GLU A 144 21.32 -33.53 -5.31
C GLU A 144 22.01 -34.15 -4.09
N GLU A 145 22.10 -33.59 -2.88
CA GLU A 145 22.67 -34.32 -1.69
C GLU A 145 22.75 -33.48 -0.37
N PRO A 146 23.03 -34.08 0.82
CA PRO A 146 22.90 -33.45 2.13
C PRO A 146 24.07 -32.51 2.50
N GLU A 147 23.72 -31.32 3.01
CA GLU A 147 24.54 -30.34 3.75
C GLU A 147 25.96 -30.03 3.22
N ASN A 148 26.07 -29.20 2.18
CA ASN A 148 27.30 -28.46 1.88
C ASN A 148 27.09 -26.94 1.91
N TRP A 149 27.04 -26.38 3.12
CA TRP A 149 26.74 -24.96 3.42
C TRP A 149 27.80 -23.97 2.93
N GLU A 150 28.99 -24.45 2.60
CA GLU A 150 30.13 -23.63 2.17
C GLU A 150 29.98 -23.16 0.72
N LEU A 151 29.37 -24.01 -0.12
CA LEU A 151 29.04 -23.71 -1.51
C LEU A 151 27.86 -22.71 -1.60
N GLN A 152 26.89 -22.80 -0.69
CA GLN A 152 25.75 -21.89 -0.61
C GLN A 152 26.20 -20.45 -0.31
N ARG A 153 27.15 -20.28 0.63
CA ARG A 153 27.69 -18.96 0.99
C ARG A 153 28.42 -18.27 -0.18
N GLN A 154 29.07 -19.04 -1.05
CA GLN A 154 29.74 -18.49 -2.24
C GLN A 154 28.72 -18.05 -3.31
N ASN A 155 27.64 -18.81 -3.50
CA ASN A 155 26.62 -18.50 -4.51
C ASN A 155 25.71 -17.32 -4.13
N ASP A 156 25.45 -17.10 -2.84
CA ASP A 156 24.63 -15.98 -2.34
C ASP A 156 25.39 -14.63 -2.34
N SER A 157 26.70 -14.65 -2.58
CA SER A 157 27.56 -13.46 -2.56
C SER A 157 27.70 -12.75 -3.92
N LEU A 158 26.94 -13.18 -4.93
CA LEU A 158 26.90 -12.65 -6.30
C LEU A 158 25.54 -11.98 -6.62
#